data_AF-A0A2T0APP2-F1
#
_entry.id   AF-A0A2T0APP2-F1
#
_cell.length_a   1.000
_cell.length_b   1.000
_cell.length_c   1.000
_cell.angle_alpha   90.00
_cell.angle_beta   90.00
_cell.angle_gamma   90.00
#
_symmetry.space_group_name_H-M   'P 1'
#
loop_
_entity.id
_entity.type
_entity.pdbx_description
1 polymer ?
#
loop_
_entity_poly.entity_id
_entity_poly.type
_entity_poly.pdbx_seq_one_letter_code
_entity_poly.pdbx_strand_id
1 'polypeptide(L)'
;MKKFISILAWIFVAITSLCLILTMLSTCRFINMDYFNNYYIFQVSTIITMFLWSIKQLELKTKEWINSILCMAMGFCTIIFMVMEIY
;
A
#
# COMPACT_ATOMS: atom_id res chain seq x y z
N MET A 1 -3.25 -22.84 0.07
CA MET A 1 -3.92 -21.57 -0.26
C MET A 1 -3.64 -20.48 0.78
N LYS A 2 -4.23 -20.54 1.98
CA LYS A 2 -4.13 -19.47 3.01
C LYS A 2 -2.71 -19.02 3.41
N LYS A 3 -1.76 -19.97 3.54
CA LYS A 3 -0.35 -19.63 3.86
C LYS A 3 0.35 -18.85 2.74
N PHE A 4 0.05 -19.18 1.47
CA PHE A 4 0.64 -18.52 0.31
C PHE A 4 0.18 -17.07 0.20
N ILE A 5 -1.13 -16.83 0.35
CA ILE A 5 -1.72 -15.48 0.36
C ILE A 5 -1.18 -14.67 1.54
N SER A 6 -1.02 -15.30 2.71
CA SER A 6 -0.42 -14.64 3.87
C SER A 6 1.02 -14.19 3.64
N ILE A 7 1.86 -15.06 3.06
CA ILE A 7 3.27 -14.76 2.74
C ILE A 7 3.34 -13.67 1.67
N LEU A 8 2.55 -13.79 0.60
CA LEU A 8 2.53 -12.81 -0.49
C LEU A 8 2.12 -11.42 0.01
N ALA A 9 1.11 -11.34 0.86
CA ALA A 9 0.70 -10.08 1.46
C ALA A 9 1.79 -9.47 2.36
N TRP A 10 2.52 -10.30 3.12
CA TRP A 10 3.65 -9.83 3.95
C TRP A 10 4.82 -9.31 3.11
N ILE A 11 5.11 -9.96 1.97
CA ILE A 11 6.12 -9.49 1.01
C ILE A 11 5.73 -8.12 0.46
N PHE A 12 4.48 -7.96 0.04
CA PHE A 12 3.98 -6.67 -0.46
C PHE A 12 4.06 -5.58 0.61
N VAL A 13 3.66 -5.87 1.85
CA VAL A 13 3.82 -4.93 2.98
C VAL A 13 5.27 -4.49 3.13
N ALA A 14 6.24 -5.41 3.08
CA ALA A 14 7.65 -5.08 3.15
C ALA A 14 8.08 -4.15 2.01
N ILE A 15 7.66 -4.43 0.77
CA ILE A 15 7.95 -3.58 -0.41
C ILE A 15 7.37 -2.18 -0.25
N THR A 16 6.11 -2.04 0.19
CA THR A 16 5.49 -0.73 0.47
C THR A 16 6.23 0.04 1.55
N SER A 17 6.66 -0.62 2.62
CA SER A 17 7.41 0.03 3.69
C SER A 17 8.76 0.56 3.20
N LEU A 18 9.41 -0.18 2.29
CA LEU A 18 10.65 0.23 1.66
C LEU A 18 10.41 1.41 0.71
N CYS A 19 9.34 1.39 -0.08
CA CYS A 19 8.92 2.54 -0.90
C CYS A 19 8.63 3.78 -0.04
N LEU A 20 8.00 3.62 1.12
CA LEU A 20 7.73 4.73 2.05
C LEU A 20 9.03 5.36 2.54
N ILE A 21 9.99 4.54 2.95
CA ILE A 21 11.31 5.01 3.41
C ILE A 21 12.04 5.74 2.29
N LEU A 22 12.06 5.19 1.07
CA LEU A 22 12.67 5.83 -0.09
C LEU A 22 12.00 7.16 -0.45
N THR A 23 10.66 7.22 -0.39
CA THR A 23 9.89 8.45 -0.64
C THR A 23 10.25 9.52 0.38
N MET A 24 10.20 9.20 1.68
CA MET A 24 10.57 10.12 2.76
C MET A 24 12.02 10.60 2.65
N LEU A 25 12.94 9.70 2.28
CA LEU A 25 14.35 10.04 2.09
C LEU A 25 14.54 11.00 0.89
N SER A 26 13.74 10.83 -0.16
CA SER A 26 13.73 11.72 -1.32
C SER A 26 13.13 13.09 -0.97
N THR A 27 12.02 13.15 -0.24
CA THR A 27 11.43 14.41 0.27
C THR A 27 12.41 15.18 1.16
N CYS A 28 13.19 14.48 1.99
CA CYS A 28 14.24 15.08 2.84
C CYS A 28 15.49 15.56 2.06
N ARG A 29 15.47 15.54 0.72
CA ARG A 29 16.56 15.96 -0.19
C ARG A 29 17.90 15.21 0.00
N PHE A 30 17.92 14.09 0.72
CA PHE A 30 19.13 13.27 0.86
C PHE A 30 19.49 12.57 -0.45
N ILE A 31 18.49 12.20 -1.26
CA ILE A 31 18.66 11.53 -2.56
C ILE A 31 17.63 12.12 -3.54
N ASN A 32 18.10 12.88 -4.52
CA ASN A 32 17.25 13.48 -5.57
C ASN A 32 16.97 12.42 -6.65
N MET A 33 16.07 11.47 -6.36
CA MET A 33 15.54 10.54 -7.35
C MET A 33 14.20 11.07 -7.85
N ASP A 34 14.17 11.61 -9.08
CA ASP A 34 12.96 12.13 -9.73
C ASP A 34 11.79 11.13 -9.75
N TYR A 35 12.11 9.83 -9.74
CA TYR A 35 11.13 8.73 -9.70
C TYR A 35 10.32 8.66 -8.40
N PHE A 36 10.91 9.02 -7.26
CA PHE A 36 10.23 9.02 -5.95
C PHE A 36 9.64 10.38 -5.59
N ASN A 37 10.10 11.45 -6.25
CA ASN A 37 9.62 12.81 -6.02
C ASN A 37 8.13 12.98 -6.39
N ASN A 38 7.63 12.21 -7.36
CA ASN A 38 6.25 12.31 -7.81
C ASN A 38 5.26 11.51 -6.95
N TYR A 39 5.64 10.90 -5.82
CA TYR A 39 4.79 10.08 -4.92
C TYR A 39 3.99 8.93 -5.58
N TYR A 40 3.99 8.82 -6.91
CA TYR A 40 3.18 7.94 -7.73
C TYR A 40 3.49 6.48 -7.43
N ILE A 41 4.78 6.13 -7.36
CA ILE A 41 5.25 4.77 -7.08
C ILE A 41 4.82 4.33 -5.68
N PHE A 42 4.89 5.24 -4.71
CA PHE A 42 4.45 4.98 -3.36
C PHE A 42 2.93 4.77 -3.29
N GLN A 43 2.15 5.62 -3.95
CA GLN A 43 0.69 5.51 -4.04
C GLN A 43 0.27 4.18 -4.70
N VAL A 44 0.85 3.83 -5.85
CA VAL A 44 0.58 2.54 -6.54
C VAL A 44 0.90 1.36 -5.62
N SER A 45 2.08 1.36 -4.99
CA SER A 45 2.47 0.27 -4.08
C SER A 45 1.49 0.13 -2.91
N THR A 46 1.03 1.25 -2.35
CA THR A 46 0.08 1.30 -1.23
C THR A 46 -1.29 0.76 -1.63
N ILE A 47 -1.78 1.10 -2.83
CA ILE A 47 -3.05 0.56 -3.36
C ILE A 47 -2.97 -0.96 -3.47
N ILE A 48 -1.91 -1.49 -4.09
CA ILE A 48 -1.75 -2.94 -4.29
C ILE A 48 -1.67 -3.67 -2.94
N THR A 49 -0.90 -3.13 -1.99
CA THR A 49 -0.77 -3.72 -0.65
C THR A 49 -2.10 -3.73 0.10
N MET A 50 -2.86 -2.62 0.09
CA MET A 50 -4.16 -2.52 0.76
C MET A 50 -5.20 -3.49 0.16
N PHE A 51 -5.21 -3.68 -1.16
CA PHE A 51 -6.06 -4.67 -1.81
C PHE A 51 -5.68 -6.11 -1.44
N LEU A 52 -4.39 -6.46 -1.47
CA LEU A 52 -3.93 -7.79 -1.06
C LEU A 52 -4.25 -8.09 0.42
N TRP A 53 -4.10 -7.08 1.28
CA TRP A 53 -4.39 -7.23 2.71
C TRP A 53 -5.88 -7.39 2.98
N SER A 54 -6.74 -6.64 2.27
CA SER A 54 -8.19 -6.81 2.36
C SER A 54 -8.63 -8.24 2.01
N ILE A 55 -8.10 -8.81 0.92
CA ILE A 55 -8.38 -10.20 0.50
C ILE A 55 -7.89 -11.20 1.56
N LYS A 56 -6.69 -10.99 2.09
CA LYS A 56 -6.13 -11.81 3.17
C LYS A 56 -6.99 -11.76 4.44
N GLN A 57 -7.51 -10.60 4.83
CA GLN A 57 -8.37 -10.45 6.01
C GLN A 57 -9.69 -11.22 5.85
N LEU A 58 -10.29 -11.18 4.66
CA LEU A 58 -11.52 -11.90 4.32
C LEU A 58 -11.35 -13.43 4.46
N GLU A 59 -10.20 -13.98 4.06
CA GLU A 59 -9.94 -15.42 4.18
C GLU A 59 -9.63 -15.90 5.61
N LEU A 60 -9.07 -15.02 6.45
CA LEU A 60 -8.57 -15.37 7.78
C LEU A 60 -9.65 -15.36 8.85
N LYS A 61 -10.59 -14.40 8.83
CA LYS A 61 -11.63 -14.28 9.87
C LYS A 61 -12.92 -13.68 9.34
N THR A 62 -13.93 -14.53 9.16
CA THR A 62 -15.30 -14.15 8.77
C THR A 62 -16.05 -13.32 9.82
N LYS A 63 -15.47 -13.02 10.99
CA LYS A 63 -16.07 -12.13 12.01
C LYS A 63 -15.45 -10.74 12.07
N GLU A 64 -14.33 -10.49 11.38
CA GLU A 64 -13.60 -9.21 11.41
C GLU A 64 -13.65 -8.49 10.06
N TRP A 65 -14.81 -8.50 9.40
CA TRP A 65 -15.02 -7.86 8.08
C TRP A 65 -14.76 -6.35 8.10
N ILE A 66 -14.92 -5.72 9.28
CA ILE A 66 -14.63 -4.29 9.50
C ILE A 66 -13.18 -3.96 9.12
N ASN A 67 -12.23 -4.85 9.42
CA ASN A 67 -10.81 -4.63 9.10
C ASN A 67 -10.54 -4.72 7.59
N SER A 68 -11.22 -5.64 6.89
CA SER A 68 -11.14 -5.72 5.42
C SER A 68 -11.72 -4.46 4.78
N ILE A 69 -12.90 -4.01 5.25
CA ILE A 69 -13.56 -2.81 4.74
C ILE A 69 -12.70 -1.57 4.97
N LEU A 70 -12.11 -1.40 6.16
CA LEU A 70 -11.19 -0.29 6.44
C LEU A 70 -9.96 -0.32 5.54
N CYS A 71 -9.39 -1.50 5.29
CA CYS A 71 -8.23 -1.65 4.42
C CYS A 71 -8.58 -1.30 2.96
N MET A 72 -9.75 -1.70 2.50
CA MET A 72 -10.28 -1.38 1.18
C MET A 72 -10.61 0.11 1.03
N ALA A 73 -11.16 0.73 2.09
CA ALA A 73 -11.41 2.17 2.13
C ALA A 73 -10.11 2.98 2.08
N MET A 74 -9.06 2.55 2.78
CA MET A 74 -7.73 3.18 2.68
C MET A 74 -7.16 3.08 1.27
N GLY A 75 -7.28 1.92 0.61
CA GLY A 75 -6.87 1.76 -0.79
C GLY A 75 -7.66 2.67 -1.75
N PHE A 76 -8.96 2.88 -1.49
CA PHE A 76 -9.78 3.81 -2.26
C PHE A 76 -9.37 5.27 -2.04
N CYS A 77 -9.08 5.66 -0.79
CA CYS A 77 -8.57 7.00 -0.50
C CYS A 77 -7.28 7.30 -1.27
N THR A 78 -6.33 6.36 -1.33
CA THR A 78 -5.09 6.54 -2.11
C THR A 78 -5.36 6.64 -3.62
N ILE A 79 -6.33 5.91 -4.17
CA ILE A 79 -6.74 6.08 -5.58
C ILE A 79 -7.29 7.48 -5.82
N ILE A 80 -8.11 8.01 -4.90
CA ILE A 80 -8.67 9.37 -5.02
C ILE A 80 -7.55 10.40 -4.99
N PHE A 81 -6.59 10.29 -4.07
CA PHE A 81 -5.42 11.18 -4.02
C PHE A 81 -4.60 11.14 -5.32
N MET A 82 -4.43 9.94 -5.89
CA MET A 82 -3.75 9.76 -7.17
C MET A 82 -4.49 10.42 -8.33
N VAL A 83 -5.81 10.23 -8.42
CA VAL A 83 -6.65 10.83 -9.49
C VAL A 83 -6.71 12.35 -9.39
N MET A 84 -6.62 12.90 -8.17
CA MET A 84 -6.55 14.34 -7.96
C MET A 84 -5.17 14.94 -8.28
N GLU A 85 -4.21 14.13 -8.74
CA GLU A 85 -2.82 14.55 -9.00
C GLU A 85 -2.19 15.28 -7.81
N ILE A 86 -2.61 14.91 -6.60
CA ILE A 86 -2.01 15.41 -5.37
C ILE A 86 -0.74 14.58 -5.15
N TYR A 87 0.37 15.13 -5.66
CA TYR A 87 1.73 14.61 -5.51
C TYR A 87 2.36 15.19 -4.24
#